data_AF-A0A956R7Y9-F1
#
_entry.id   AF-A0A956R7Y9-F1
#
_cell.length_a   1.000
_cell.length_b   1.000
_cell.length_c   1.000
_cell.angle_alpha   90.00
_cell.angle_beta   90.00
_cell.angle_gamma   90.00
#
_symmetry.space_group_name_H-M   'P 1'
#
loop_
_entity.id
_entity.type
_entity.pdbx_description
1 polymer ?
#
loop_
_entity_poly.entity_id
_entity_poly.type
_entity_poly.pdbx_seq_one_letter_code
_entity_poly.pdbx_strand_id
1 'polypeptide(L)'
;DRDDERGGRRRRRRRRRGKRVDWSGGNNARASAASINDKLLDNVASVLEDAGTRSLHVRQIAETLANKGVLGGEISEIERAVTASILLDIRSYGRASRFAARGDARYQLQGTRLPEKAAKAEQALRASARAVETETRAQIIQWLQSLGARALESLVRIYLQREGYTLVSALPPSRGLGKLVVDDPDSEFDESRTLVLVVPRRTTLEAKAWDGEVERNQCGGAIMFAMGEPDEANVGDARVIMAAEFAQWMTEQQVGVDRLAIEVPVIDPAFIESIGGLDT
;
A
#
# COMPACT_ATOMS: atom_id res chain seq x y z
N ASP A 1 -41.66 48.67 -3.25
CA ASP A 1 -40.52 48.92 -2.35
C ASP A 1 -40.88 48.43 -0.95
N ARG A 2 -40.36 47.25 -0.56
CA ARG A 2 -39.22 47.07 0.40
C ARG A 2 -39.68 47.29 1.86
N ASP A 3 -39.45 46.48 2.88
CA ASP A 3 -38.64 45.28 3.19
C ASP A 3 -39.30 44.65 4.45
N ASP A 4 -39.56 43.35 4.57
CA ASP A 4 -38.69 42.24 5.03
C ASP A 4 -38.10 42.35 6.46
N GLU A 5 -38.88 41.94 7.48
CA GLU A 5 -38.34 41.48 8.79
C GLU A 5 -38.93 40.10 9.16
N ARG A 6 -38.45 39.05 8.48
CA ARG A 6 -38.62 37.66 8.94
C ARG A 6 -37.42 37.23 9.77
N GLY A 7 -37.63 37.14 11.08
CA GLY A 7 -36.68 36.56 12.04
C GLY A 7 -36.32 35.11 11.70
N GLY A 8 -35.18 34.93 11.04
CA GLY A 8 -34.59 33.62 10.75
C GLY A 8 -33.76 33.09 11.91
N ARG A 9 -34.32 32.19 12.73
CA ARG A 9 -33.56 31.36 13.67
C ARG A 9 -32.58 30.46 12.90
N ARG A 10 -31.36 30.93 12.69
CA ARG A 10 -30.25 30.12 12.15
C ARG A 10 -29.83 29.07 13.19
N ARG A 11 -30.35 27.85 13.02
CA ARG A 11 -29.94 26.65 13.75
C ARG A 11 -28.45 26.40 13.49
N ARG A 12 -27.61 26.80 14.44
CA ARG A 12 -26.15 26.57 14.44
C ARG A 12 -25.91 25.06 14.51
N ARG A 13 -25.74 24.40 13.36
CA ARG A 13 -25.31 23.00 13.26
C ARG A 13 -23.92 22.91 13.89
N ARG A 14 -23.84 22.52 15.17
CA ARG A 14 -22.61 21.99 15.77
C ARG A 14 -22.20 20.78 14.93
N ARG A 15 -21.27 20.98 14.00
CA ARG A 15 -20.56 19.87 13.37
C ARG A 15 -19.85 19.14 14.50
N ARG A 16 -20.28 17.90 14.75
CA ARG A 16 -19.59 16.99 15.65
C ARG A 16 -18.13 16.94 15.20
N ARG A 17 -17.23 17.26 16.11
CA ARG A 17 -15.78 17.03 16.01
C ARG A 17 -15.60 15.61 15.46
N GLY A 18 -15.19 15.50 14.20
CA GLY A 18 -14.74 14.23 13.66
C GLY A 18 -13.54 13.83 14.48
N LYS A 19 -13.65 12.70 15.17
CA LYS A 19 -12.54 12.07 15.86
C LYS A 19 -11.48 11.82 14.79
N ARG A 20 -10.33 12.51 14.92
CA ARG A 20 -9.15 12.34 14.08
C ARG A 20 -8.89 10.83 13.99
N VAL A 21 -8.89 10.29 12.78
CA VAL A 21 -8.46 8.90 12.56
C VAL A 21 -6.94 8.94 12.70
N ASP A 22 -6.45 8.51 13.86
CA ASP A 22 -5.03 8.37 14.11
C ASP A 22 -4.50 7.25 13.21
N TRP A 23 -3.76 7.62 12.16
CA TRP A 23 -3.00 6.70 11.31
C TRP A 23 -1.63 6.34 11.92
N SER A 24 -1.39 6.72 13.18
CA SER A 24 -0.17 6.41 13.91
C SER A 24 -0.25 5.03 14.55
N GLY A 25 0.05 4.00 13.77
CA GLY A 25 0.13 2.61 14.25
C GLY A 25 0.00 1.60 13.11
N GLY A 26 0.81 1.73 12.06
CA GLY A 26 0.48 1.13 10.77
C GLY A 26 1.50 0.21 10.12
N ASN A 27 2.80 0.25 10.44
CA ASN A 27 3.78 -0.45 9.56
C ASN A 27 4.06 -1.91 9.94
N ASN A 28 4.07 -2.27 11.23
CA ASN A 28 3.96 -3.68 11.59
C ASN A 28 2.60 -4.24 11.18
N ALA A 29 1.54 -3.42 11.19
CA ALA A 29 0.21 -3.81 10.74
C ALA A 29 0.09 -3.94 9.21
N ARG A 30 0.79 -3.15 8.39
CA ARG A 30 0.71 -3.19 6.92
C ARG A 30 1.61 -4.26 6.30
N ALA A 31 2.83 -4.47 6.82
CA ALA A 31 3.68 -5.58 6.38
C ALA A 31 3.12 -6.93 6.84
N SER A 32 2.58 -7.00 8.07
CA SER A 32 1.82 -8.17 8.51
C SER A 32 0.51 -8.30 7.74
N ALA A 33 -0.22 -7.22 7.44
CA ALA A 33 -1.44 -7.28 6.64
C ALA A 33 -1.17 -7.72 5.20
N ALA A 34 -0.06 -7.34 4.59
CA ALA A 34 0.33 -7.87 3.27
C ALA A 34 0.57 -9.38 3.34
N SER A 35 1.29 -9.87 4.36
CA SER A 35 1.48 -11.30 4.61
C SER A 35 0.17 -12.04 4.93
N ILE A 36 -0.73 -11.42 5.70
CA ILE A 36 -2.06 -11.96 6.03
C ILE A 36 -2.94 -11.98 4.78
N ASN A 37 -2.85 -10.95 3.94
CA ASN A 37 -3.61 -10.86 2.70
C ASN A 37 -3.15 -11.92 1.69
N ASP A 38 -1.85 -12.12 1.52
CA ASP A 38 -1.33 -13.18 0.66
C ASP A 38 -1.76 -14.56 1.16
N LYS A 39 -1.67 -14.81 2.47
CA LYS A 39 -2.19 -16.04 3.09
C LYS A 39 -3.70 -16.19 2.89
N LEU A 40 -4.47 -15.10 2.98
CA LEU A 40 -5.90 -15.12 2.71
C LEU A 40 -6.18 -15.49 1.25
N LEU A 41 -5.45 -14.90 0.31
CA LEU A 41 -5.56 -15.21 -1.12
C LEU A 41 -5.14 -16.65 -1.44
N ASP A 42 -4.12 -17.19 -0.77
CA ASP A 42 -3.74 -18.61 -0.89
C ASP A 42 -4.87 -19.54 -0.39
N ASN A 43 -5.50 -19.21 0.73
CA ASN A 43 -6.63 -19.97 1.26
C ASN A 43 -7.88 -19.87 0.35
N VAL A 44 -8.16 -18.69 -0.20
CA VAL A 44 -9.22 -18.50 -1.20
C VAL A 44 -8.93 -19.31 -2.45
N ALA A 45 -7.67 -19.33 -2.92
CA ALA A 45 -7.25 -20.13 -4.07
C ALA A 45 -7.47 -21.63 -3.82
N SER A 46 -7.11 -22.14 -2.63
CA SER A 46 -7.40 -23.53 -2.25
C SER A 46 -8.90 -23.84 -2.26
N VAL A 47 -9.76 -22.96 -1.72
CA VAL A 47 -11.22 -23.14 -1.77
C VAL A 47 -11.76 -23.19 -3.20
N LEU A 48 -11.24 -22.34 -4.09
CA LEU A 48 -11.65 -22.31 -5.49
C LEU A 48 -11.07 -23.49 -6.29
N GLU A 49 -9.91 -24.00 -5.92
CA GLU A 49 -9.31 -25.21 -6.47
C GLU A 49 -10.18 -26.43 -6.15
N ASP A 50 -10.63 -26.56 -4.89
CA ASP A 50 -11.57 -27.60 -4.45
C ASP A 50 -12.91 -27.55 -5.24
N ALA A 51 -13.32 -26.36 -5.68
CA ALA A 51 -14.53 -26.16 -6.48
C ALA A 51 -14.36 -26.47 -7.98
N GLY A 52 -13.12 -26.56 -8.46
CA GLY A 52 -12.76 -26.84 -9.85
C GLY A 52 -13.19 -25.75 -10.83
N THR A 53 -13.96 -26.14 -11.85
CA THR A 53 -14.40 -25.24 -12.95
C THR A 53 -15.61 -24.38 -12.62
N ARG A 54 -16.17 -24.51 -11.40
CA ARG A 54 -17.35 -23.79 -10.94
C ARG A 54 -16.96 -22.45 -10.34
N SER A 55 -17.70 -21.40 -10.70
CA SER A 55 -17.61 -20.11 -10.02
C SER A 55 -18.35 -20.18 -8.68
N LEU A 56 -17.73 -19.75 -7.59
CA LEU A 56 -18.36 -19.67 -6.28
C LEU A 56 -18.78 -18.23 -5.95
N HIS A 57 -19.92 -18.07 -5.28
CA HIS A 57 -20.32 -16.78 -4.73
C HIS A 57 -19.45 -16.43 -3.52
N VAL A 58 -19.10 -15.16 -3.34
CA VAL A 58 -18.18 -14.72 -2.28
C VAL A 58 -18.62 -15.13 -0.87
N ARG A 59 -19.93 -15.15 -0.61
CA ARG A 59 -20.49 -15.67 0.64
C ARG A 59 -20.14 -17.15 0.89
N GLN A 60 -20.20 -18.00 -0.14
CA GLN A 60 -19.85 -19.42 -0.02
C GLN A 60 -18.35 -19.59 0.27
N ILE A 61 -17.52 -18.76 -0.37
CA ILE A 61 -16.07 -18.72 -0.10
C ILE A 61 -15.84 -18.33 1.36
N ALA A 62 -16.49 -17.27 1.84
CA ALA A 62 -16.38 -16.81 3.23
C ALA A 62 -16.83 -17.88 4.25
N GLU A 63 -17.93 -18.57 3.98
CA GLU A 63 -18.44 -19.68 4.82
C GLU A 63 -17.42 -20.84 4.89
N THR A 64 -16.85 -21.25 3.76
CA THR A 64 -15.80 -22.30 3.76
C THR A 64 -14.52 -21.87 4.48
N LEU A 65 -14.12 -20.59 4.38
CA LEU A 65 -12.95 -20.07 5.09
C LEU A 65 -13.18 -19.96 6.60
N ALA A 66 -14.40 -19.60 7.01
CA ALA A 66 -14.81 -19.59 8.42
C ALA A 66 -14.72 -21.01 9.00
N ASN A 67 -15.19 -22.03 8.27
CA ASN A 67 -15.08 -23.44 8.69
C ASN A 67 -13.63 -23.92 8.79
N LYS A 68 -12.71 -23.38 7.96
CA LYS A 68 -11.27 -23.67 8.01
C LYS A 68 -10.53 -22.88 9.11
N GLY A 69 -11.20 -21.98 9.84
CA GLY A 69 -10.59 -21.18 10.90
C GLY A 69 -9.59 -20.12 10.43
N VAL A 70 -9.63 -19.74 9.15
CA VAL A 70 -8.64 -18.84 8.51
C VAL A 70 -8.75 -17.40 9.03
N LEU A 71 -9.92 -17.00 9.52
CA LEU A 71 -10.18 -15.70 10.13
C LEU A 71 -11.17 -15.87 11.30
N GLY A 72 -10.77 -15.42 12.50
CA GLY A 72 -11.62 -15.41 13.68
C GLY A 72 -12.53 -14.18 13.68
N GLY A 73 -13.60 -14.19 12.88
CA GLY A 73 -14.52 -13.07 12.75
C GLY A 73 -15.88 -13.48 12.18
N GLU A 74 -16.80 -12.53 12.09
CA GLU A 74 -18.12 -12.77 11.49
C GLU A 74 -17.99 -13.05 9.98
N ILE A 75 -18.86 -13.90 9.44
CA ILE A 75 -18.88 -14.24 8.00
C ILE A 75 -18.94 -12.97 7.14
N SER A 76 -19.68 -11.94 7.58
CA SER A 76 -19.80 -10.63 6.90
C SER A 76 -18.49 -9.83 6.86
N GLU A 77 -17.58 -10.03 7.82
CA GLU A 77 -16.25 -9.40 7.83
C GLU A 77 -15.31 -10.15 6.90
N ILE A 78 -15.36 -11.48 6.94
CA ILE A 78 -14.60 -12.36 6.03
C ILE A 78 -15.01 -12.08 4.58
N GLU A 79 -16.31 -11.95 4.30
CA GLU A 79 -16.82 -11.66 2.96
C GLU A 79 -16.28 -10.32 2.42
N ARG A 80 -16.29 -9.27 3.24
CA ARG A 80 -15.74 -7.96 2.87
C ARG A 80 -14.24 -8.02 2.65
N ALA A 81 -13.51 -8.70 3.52
CA ALA A 81 -12.06 -8.87 3.40
C ALA A 81 -11.72 -9.63 2.11
N VAL A 82 -12.33 -10.79 1.88
CA VAL A 82 -12.12 -11.62 0.67
C VAL A 82 -12.46 -10.85 -0.59
N THR A 83 -13.60 -10.14 -0.62
CA THR A 83 -13.99 -9.32 -1.77
C THR A 83 -12.94 -8.25 -2.07
N ALA A 84 -12.51 -7.50 -1.05
CA ALA A 84 -11.52 -6.45 -1.21
C ALA A 84 -10.18 -7.02 -1.71
N SER A 85 -9.73 -8.14 -1.13
CA SER A 85 -8.48 -8.81 -1.50
C SER A 85 -8.49 -9.32 -2.92
N ILE A 86 -9.55 -10.01 -3.36
CA ILE A 86 -9.68 -10.52 -4.73
C ILE A 86 -9.72 -9.36 -5.73
N LEU A 87 -10.53 -8.33 -5.47
CA LEU A 87 -10.64 -7.19 -6.38
C LEU A 87 -9.33 -6.41 -6.47
N LEU A 88 -8.57 -6.32 -5.37
CA LEU A 88 -7.25 -5.70 -5.37
C LEU A 88 -6.25 -6.54 -6.18
N ASP A 89 -6.24 -7.87 -6.06
CA ASP A 89 -5.38 -8.74 -6.88
C ASP A 89 -5.75 -8.63 -8.38
N ILE A 90 -7.04 -8.63 -8.71
CA ILE A 90 -7.52 -8.43 -10.10
C ILE A 90 -7.14 -7.05 -10.63
N ARG A 91 -7.26 -5.99 -9.82
CA ARG A 91 -6.91 -4.63 -10.24
C ARG A 91 -5.41 -4.47 -10.45
N SER A 92 -4.60 -5.06 -9.57
CA SER A 92 -3.14 -4.94 -9.62
C SER A 92 -2.54 -5.77 -10.76
N TYR A 93 -3.07 -6.98 -11.01
CA TYR A 93 -2.46 -7.93 -11.94
C TYR A 93 -3.28 -8.18 -13.21
N GLY A 94 -4.54 -7.75 -13.29
CA GLY A 94 -5.40 -7.97 -14.47
C GLY A 94 -5.50 -9.44 -14.85
N ARG A 95 -5.12 -9.79 -16.08
CA ARG A 95 -5.06 -11.19 -16.57
C ARG A 95 -3.97 -12.04 -15.90
N ALA A 96 -3.04 -11.44 -15.16
CA ALA A 96 -2.05 -12.13 -14.34
C ALA A 96 -2.52 -12.37 -12.89
N SER A 97 -3.76 -11.96 -12.55
CA SER A 97 -4.38 -12.32 -11.29
C SER A 97 -4.52 -13.85 -11.15
N ARG A 98 -4.70 -14.32 -9.92
CA ARG A 98 -5.08 -15.72 -9.67
C ARG A 98 -6.58 -15.95 -9.90
N PHE A 99 -7.37 -14.88 -9.90
CA PHE A 99 -8.82 -14.92 -9.85
C PHE A 99 -9.44 -14.29 -11.09
N ALA A 100 -10.56 -14.88 -11.53
CA ALA A 100 -11.42 -14.32 -12.57
C ALA A 100 -12.78 -13.98 -11.95
N ALA A 101 -13.22 -12.74 -12.13
CA ALA A 101 -14.57 -12.31 -11.77
C ALA A 101 -15.56 -12.72 -12.87
N ARG A 102 -16.67 -13.37 -12.50
CA ARG A 102 -17.71 -13.87 -13.44
C ARG A 102 -19.05 -13.12 -13.32
N GLY A 103 -19.12 -12.08 -12.50
CA GLY A 103 -20.33 -11.32 -12.23
C GLY A 103 -21.07 -11.81 -10.98
N ASP A 104 -22.00 -11.01 -10.47
CA ASP A 104 -22.83 -11.32 -9.29
C ASP A 104 -22.01 -11.79 -8.06
N ALA A 105 -20.88 -11.11 -7.80
CA ALA A 105 -19.92 -11.47 -6.74
C ALA A 105 -19.42 -12.92 -6.80
N ARG A 106 -19.38 -13.51 -8.00
CA ARG A 106 -18.82 -14.85 -8.25
C ARG A 106 -17.40 -14.79 -8.74
N TYR A 107 -16.57 -15.65 -8.15
CA TYR A 107 -15.16 -15.75 -8.46
C TYR A 107 -14.81 -17.19 -8.84
N GLN A 108 -13.82 -17.32 -9.72
CA GLN A 108 -13.28 -18.59 -10.18
C GLN A 108 -11.76 -18.48 -10.21
N LEU A 109 -11.05 -19.58 -9.96
CA LEU A 109 -9.61 -19.63 -10.15
C LEU A 109 -9.27 -19.59 -11.65
N GLN A 110 -8.33 -18.73 -12.02
CA GLN A 110 -7.90 -18.57 -13.40
C GLN A 110 -7.12 -19.82 -13.87
N GLY A 111 -7.41 -20.30 -15.08
CA GLY A 111 -6.78 -21.49 -15.66
C GLY A 111 -7.43 -22.83 -15.31
N THR A 112 -8.47 -22.87 -14.47
CA THR A 112 -9.18 -24.11 -14.08
C THR A 112 -9.82 -24.88 -15.24
N ARG A 113 -10.09 -24.21 -16.37
CA ARG A 113 -10.66 -24.81 -17.59
C ARG A 113 -9.65 -24.99 -18.71
N LEU A 114 -8.40 -24.58 -18.49
CA LEU A 114 -7.32 -24.82 -19.44
C LEU A 114 -6.86 -26.28 -19.32
N PRO A 115 -6.29 -26.86 -20.39
CA PRO A 115 -5.58 -28.12 -20.28
C PRO A 115 -4.52 -28.05 -19.18
N GLU A 116 -4.40 -29.10 -18.36
CA GLU A 116 -3.58 -29.10 -17.14
C GLU A 116 -2.15 -28.60 -17.38
N LYS A 117 -1.53 -29.00 -18.49
CA LYS A 117 -0.17 -28.55 -18.87
C LYS A 117 -0.10 -27.06 -19.15
N ALA A 118 -1.10 -26.50 -19.84
CA ALA A 118 -1.16 -25.07 -20.15
C ALA A 118 -1.46 -24.25 -18.89
N ALA A 119 -2.40 -24.71 -18.06
CA ALA A 119 -2.71 -24.08 -16.77
C ALA A 119 -1.45 -23.98 -15.88
N LYS A 120 -0.71 -25.09 -15.74
CA LYS A 120 0.55 -25.15 -14.97
C LYS A 120 1.62 -24.22 -15.53
N ALA A 121 1.79 -24.16 -16.85
CA ALA A 121 2.77 -23.26 -17.48
C ALA A 121 2.44 -21.79 -17.23
N GLU A 122 1.18 -21.38 -17.38
CA GLU A 122 0.78 -20.00 -17.11
C GLU A 122 0.86 -19.64 -15.62
N GLN A 123 0.51 -20.57 -14.73
CA GLN A 123 0.67 -20.37 -13.27
C GLN A 123 2.14 -20.22 -12.90
N ALA A 124 3.03 -21.04 -13.46
CA ALA A 124 4.47 -20.94 -13.25
C ALA A 124 5.00 -19.57 -13.73
N LEU A 125 4.57 -19.10 -14.91
CA LEU A 125 4.94 -17.77 -15.41
C LEU A 125 4.51 -16.65 -14.44
N ARG A 126 3.26 -16.68 -13.97
CA ARG A 126 2.74 -15.70 -12.99
C ARG A 126 3.54 -15.76 -11.67
N ALA A 127 3.86 -16.96 -11.19
CA ALA A 127 4.64 -17.14 -9.97
C ALA A 127 6.06 -16.60 -10.11
N SER A 128 6.73 -16.87 -11.24
CA SER A 128 8.05 -16.32 -11.54
C SER A 128 8.03 -14.80 -11.62
N ALA A 129 7.02 -14.19 -12.26
CA ALA A 129 6.89 -12.75 -12.31
C ALA A 129 6.77 -12.11 -10.90
N ARG A 130 5.95 -12.72 -10.02
CA ARG A 130 5.81 -12.28 -8.61
C ARG A 130 7.11 -12.45 -7.82
N ALA A 131 7.84 -13.54 -8.05
CA ALA A 131 9.14 -13.77 -7.42
C ALA A 131 10.15 -12.68 -7.81
N VAL A 132 10.20 -12.30 -9.10
CA VAL A 132 11.04 -11.20 -9.59
C VAL A 132 10.63 -9.86 -8.95
N GLU A 133 9.34 -9.56 -8.86
CA GLU A 133 8.83 -8.35 -8.21
C GLU A 133 9.25 -8.29 -6.72
N THR A 134 9.10 -9.40 -6.01
CA THR A 134 9.45 -9.52 -4.59
C THR A 134 10.94 -9.35 -4.36
N GLU A 135 11.77 -10.03 -5.17
CA GLU A 135 13.23 -9.93 -5.09
C GLU A 135 13.69 -8.52 -5.44
N THR A 136 13.13 -7.90 -6.48
CA THR A 136 13.47 -6.53 -6.87
C THR A 136 13.15 -5.55 -5.75
N ARG A 137 11.98 -5.67 -5.11
CA ARG A 137 11.62 -4.85 -3.94
C ARG A 137 12.59 -5.06 -2.79
N ALA A 138 12.97 -6.32 -2.50
CA ALA A 138 13.94 -6.63 -1.45
C ALA A 138 15.31 -6.00 -1.74
N GLN A 139 15.77 -6.06 -2.99
CA GLN A 139 17.02 -5.43 -3.42
C GLN A 139 16.97 -3.90 -3.32
N ILE A 140 15.86 -3.26 -3.67
CA ILE A 140 15.67 -1.81 -3.48
C ILE A 140 15.76 -1.44 -2.00
N ILE A 141 15.11 -2.22 -1.12
CA ILE A 141 15.19 -2.00 0.33
C ILE A 141 16.64 -2.11 0.80
N GLN A 142 17.37 -3.16 0.42
CA GLN A 142 18.78 -3.33 0.78
C GLN A 142 19.65 -2.18 0.26
N TRP A 143 19.40 -1.72 -0.97
CA TRP A 143 20.09 -0.58 -1.56
C TRP A 143 19.81 0.70 -0.77
N LEU A 144 18.55 1.03 -0.47
CA LEU A 144 18.17 2.17 0.37
C LEU A 144 18.88 2.14 1.73
N GLN A 145 18.95 0.96 2.34
CA GLN A 145 19.63 0.72 3.62
C GLN A 145 21.16 0.88 3.55
N SER A 146 21.74 0.76 2.36
CA SER A 146 23.17 0.96 2.13
C SER A 146 23.56 2.43 1.90
N LEU A 147 22.58 3.30 1.60
CA LEU A 147 22.84 4.70 1.27
C LEU A 147 23.37 5.49 2.48
N GLY A 148 24.35 6.35 2.21
CA GLY A 148 24.80 7.38 3.15
C GLY A 148 23.91 8.62 3.14
N ALA A 149 24.09 9.49 4.14
CA ALA A 149 23.23 10.67 4.39
C ALA A 149 22.95 11.53 3.15
N ARG A 150 23.98 11.90 2.38
CA ARG A 150 23.82 12.78 1.20
C ARG A 150 23.06 12.13 0.06
N ALA A 151 23.33 10.85 -0.21
CA ALA A 151 22.64 10.11 -1.27
C ALA A 151 21.17 9.91 -0.92
N LEU A 152 20.91 9.54 0.34
CA LEU A 152 19.55 9.39 0.86
C LEU A 152 18.80 10.73 0.86
N GLU A 153 19.42 11.83 1.28
CA GLU A 153 18.81 13.16 1.23
C GLU A 153 18.43 13.56 -0.19
N SER A 154 19.29 13.26 -1.17
CA SER A 154 19.00 13.53 -2.59
C SER A 154 17.75 12.78 -3.06
N LEU A 155 17.59 11.52 -2.65
CA LEU A 155 16.40 10.73 -2.97
C LEU A 155 15.16 11.23 -2.24
N VAL A 156 15.29 11.63 -0.97
CA VAL A 156 14.22 12.25 -0.19
C VAL A 156 13.76 13.56 -0.82
N ARG A 157 14.65 14.36 -1.39
CA ARG A 157 14.26 15.57 -2.15
C ARG A 157 13.39 15.24 -3.36
N ILE A 158 13.68 14.14 -4.08
CA ILE A 158 12.85 13.67 -5.19
C ILE A 158 11.46 13.25 -4.69
N TYR A 159 11.40 12.56 -3.55
CA TYR A 159 10.13 12.24 -2.88
C TYR A 159 9.33 13.50 -2.58
N LEU A 160 9.93 14.43 -1.85
CA LEU A 160 9.29 15.66 -1.42
C LEU A 160 8.74 16.45 -2.60
N GLN A 161 9.54 16.61 -3.66
CA GLN A 161 9.11 17.31 -4.87
C GLN A 161 7.91 16.64 -5.55
N ARG A 162 7.91 15.31 -5.67
CA ARG A 162 6.80 14.58 -6.33
C ARG A 162 5.53 14.56 -5.51
N GLU A 163 5.65 14.56 -4.18
CA GLU A 163 4.52 14.66 -3.25
C GLU A 163 4.07 16.11 -3.03
N GLY A 164 4.67 17.10 -3.71
CA GLY A 164 4.24 18.50 -3.68
C GLY A 164 4.83 19.35 -2.55
N TYR A 165 5.73 18.79 -1.73
CA TYR A 165 6.45 19.56 -0.71
C TYR A 165 7.47 20.49 -1.36
N THR A 166 7.45 21.76 -0.96
CA THR A 166 8.40 22.77 -1.46
C THR A 166 9.56 22.91 -0.49
N LEU A 167 10.80 22.75 -0.95
CA LEU A 167 11.97 22.90 -0.09
C LEU A 167 12.20 24.37 0.28
N VAL A 168 12.18 24.66 1.58
CA VAL A 168 12.49 25.99 2.14
C VAL A 168 13.97 26.12 2.43
N SER A 169 14.52 25.17 3.19
CA SER A 169 15.94 25.20 3.56
C SER A 169 16.49 23.81 3.92
N ALA A 170 17.81 23.67 3.83
CA ALA A 170 18.54 22.52 4.34
C ALA A 170 19.34 22.96 5.57
N LEU A 171 19.11 22.29 6.70
CA LEU A 171 19.77 22.62 7.96
C LEU A 171 21.12 21.89 8.06
N PRO A 172 22.09 22.41 8.84
CA PRO A 172 23.37 21.74 9.04
C PRO A 172 23.19 20.31 9.56
N PRO A 173 23.92 19.33 9.00
CA PRO A 173 23.80 17.94 9.42
C PRO A 173 24.33 17.75 10.84
N SER A 174 23.66 16.91 11.64
CA SER A 174 24.04 16.61 13.03
C SER A 174 24.24 15.12 13.21
N ARG A 175 25.48 14.68 13.48
CA ARG A 175 25.83 13.26 13.68
C ARG A 175 25.41 12.34 12.51
N GLY A 176 25.46 12.84 11.28
CA GLY A 176 25.06 12.09 10.08
C GLY A 176 23.55 12.05 9.82
N LEU A 177 22.75 12.81 10.57
CA LEU A 177 21.35 13.11 10.30
C LEU A 177 21.25 14.25 9.28
N GLY A 178 20.53 14.02 8.18
CA GLY A 178 20.11 15.09 7.27
C GLY A 178 18.84 15.76 7.80
N LYS A 179 18.74 17.08 7.64
CA LYS A 179 17.62 17.87 8.15
C LYS A 179 17.18 18.87 7.09
N LEU A 180 15.92 18.81 6.69
CA LEU A 180 15.32 19.73 5.71
C LEU A 180 14.09 20.38 6.31
N VAL A 181 13.79 21.59 5.87
CA VAL A 181 12.53 22.28 6.18
C VAL A 181 11.80 22.46 4.87
N VAL A 182 10.54 21.99 4.83
CA VAL A 182 9.68 22.07 3.64
C VAL A 182 8.36 22.74 4.00
N ASP A 183 7.72 23.36 3.00
CA ASP A 183 6.34 23.78 3.10
C ASP A 183 5.43 22.60 2.74
N ASP A 184 4.39 22.38 3.56
CA ASP A 184 3.40 21.32 3.37
C ASP A 184 2.31 21.78 2.38
N PRO A 185 2.03 21.04 1.29
CA PRO A 185 1.02 21.43 0.31
C PRO A 185 -0.42 21.43 0.86
N ASP A 186 -0.70 20.67 1.93
CA ASP A 186 -2.06 20.44 2.44
C ASP A 186 -2.28 21.07 3.84
N SER A 187 -1.54 22.12 4.17
CA SER A 187 -1.64 22.76 5.49
C SER A 187 -3.04 23.33 5.75
N GLU A 188 -3.77 22.78 6.74
CA GLU A 188 -5.05 23.35 7.21
C GLU A 188 -4.88 24.76 7.83
N PHE A 189 -3.63 25.15 8.12
CA PHE A 189 -3.23 26.46 8.64
C PHE A 189 -2.25 27.09 7.66
N ASP A 190 -2.49 28.35 7.27
CA ASP A 190 -1.52 29.13 6.50
C ASP A 190 -0.16 29.09 7.22
N GLU A 191 0.91 28.72 6.50
CA GLU A 191 2.32 28.69 6.96
C GLU A 191 2.79 27.47 7.78
N SER A 192 2.16 26.29 7.68
CA SER A 192 2.72 25.12 8.38
C SER A 192 3.91 24.50 7.63
N ARG A 193 5.13 24.76 8.14
CA ARG A 193 6.34 24.06 7.72
C ARG A 193 6.42 22.66 8.32
N THR A 194 7.10 21.76 7.63
CA THR A 194 7.36 20.40 8.09
C THR A 194 8.86 20.16 8.16
N LEU A 195 9.32 19.63 9.30
CA LEU A 195 10.70 19.20 9.48
C LEU A 195 10.87 17.81 8.86
N VAL A 196 11.80 17.66 7.93
CA VAL A 196 12.12 16.35 7.34
C VAL A 196 13.47 15.88 7.85
N LEU A 197 13.46 14.69 8.46
CA LEU A 197 14.63 14.05 9.03
C LEU A 197 15.05 12.89 8.13
N VAL A 198 16.33 12.85 7.79
CA VAL A 198 16.91 11.83 6.91
C VAL A 198 17.90 11.01 7.71
N VAL A 199 17.53 9.78 8.05
CA VAL A 199 18.26 8.87 8.96
C VAL A 199 18.78 7.65 8.19
N PRO A 200 20.05 7.65 7.77
CA PRO A 200 20.70 6.46 7.23
C PRO A 200 20.70 5.30 8.24
N ARG A 201 20.76 4.06 7.75
CA ARG A 201 20.70 2.86 8.60
C ARG A 201 21.78 2.80 9.68
N ARG A 202 22.99 3.31 9.37
CA ARG A 202 24.14 3.31 10.30
C ARG A 202 24.13 4.48 11.28
N THR A 203 23.17 5.40 11.18
CA THR A 203 23.09 6.57 12.04
C THR A 203 22.23 6.25 13.25
N THR A 204 22.82 6.34 14.45
CA THR A 204 22.06 6.22 15.70
C THR A 204 21.16 7.44 15.88
N LEU A 205 19.86 7.19 16.03
CA LEU A 205 18.87 8.23 16.28
C LEU A 205 18.79 8.50 17.79
N GLU A 206 19.05 9.74 18.19
CA GLU A 206 18.85 10.22 19.55
C GLU A 206 17.78 11.32 19.54
N ALA A 207 16.77 11.24 20.40
CA ALA A 207 15.69 12.25 20.47
C ALA A 207 16.23 13.68 20.54
N LYS A 208 17.26 13.91 21.37
CA LYS A 208 17.90 15.24 21.56
C LYS A 208 18.48 15.84 20.29
N ALA A 209 18.73 15.05 19.25
CA ALA A 209 19.31 15.53 17.99
C ALA A 209 18.30 16.32 17.13
N TRP A 210 16.99 16.19 17.38
CA TRP A 210 15.96 16.78 16.53
C TRP A 210 14.70 17.28 17.26
N ASP A 211 14.41 16.81 18.47
CA ASP A 211 13.17 17.12 19.21
C ASP A 211 12.90 18.64 19.33
N GLY A 212 13.94 19.43 19.63
CA GLY A 212 13.85 20.89 19.68
C GLY A 212 13.99 21.63 18.35
N GLU A 213 14.17 20.94 17.22
CA GLU A 213 14.31 21.56 15.90
C GLU A 213 12.94 21.91 15.30
N VAL A 214 11.89 21.18 15.67
CA VAL A 214 10.51 21.46 15.21
C VAL A 214 10.10 22.86 15.65
N GLU A 215 10.21 23.17 16.94
CA GLU A 215 9.88 24.48 17.50
C GLU A 215 10.81 25.59 16.99
N ARG A 216 12.13 25.34 16.94
CA ARG A 216 13.13 26.32 16.49
C ARG A 216 12.92 26.78 15.05
N ASN A 217 12.42 25.89 14.19
CA ASN A 217 12.23 26.19 12.77
C ASN A 217 10.76 26.48 12.43
N GLN A 218 9.90 26.64 13.45
CA GLN A 218 8.46 26.92 13.30
C GLN A 218 7.74 25.86 12.47
N CYS A 219 8.12 24.60 12.62
CA CYS A 219 7.47 23.48 11.95
C CYS A 219 6.25 23.02 12.74
N GLY A 220 5.14 22.72 12.05
CA GLY A 220 3.93 22.14 12.65
C GLY A 220 4.02 20.63 12.90
N GLY A 221 5.03 19.96 12.34
CA GLY A 221 5.26 18.53 12.50
C GLY A 221 6.59 18.07 11.89
N ALA A 222 6.83 16.76 11.96
CA ALA A 222 8.03 16.13 11.41
C ALA A 222 7.72 14.84 10.63
N ILE A 223 8.46 14.64 9.54
CA ILE A 223 8.50 13.39 8.77
C ILE A 223 9.92 12.84 8.84
N MET A 224 10.07 11.57 9.18
CA MET A 224 11.35 10.90 9.35
C MET A 224 11.51 9.76 8.34
N PHE A 225 12.51 9.86 7.47
CA PHE A 225 12.93 8.79 6.60
C PHE A 225 13.98 7.94 7.32
N ALA A 226 13.56 6.80 7.85
CA ALA A 226 14.41 5.90 8.64
C ALA A 226 14.76 4.63 7.86
N MET A 227 16.03 4.50 7.49
CA MET A 227 16.52 3.31 6.77
C MET A 227 16.97 2.19 7.72
N GLY A 228 17.03 2.45 9.04
CA GLY A 228 17.15 1.42 10.07
C GLY A 228 15.81 1.18 10.78
N GLU A 229 15.82 0.33 11.79
CA GLU A 229 14.71 0.24 12.76
C GLU A 229 14.96 1.29 13.85
N PRO A 230 14.22 2.42 13.84
CA PRO A 230 14.36 3.40 14.91
C PRO A 230 13.67 2.88 16.17
N ASP A 231 14.24 3.17 17.34
CA ASP A 231 13.58 2.96 18.62
C ASP A 231 12.41 3.94 18.75
N GLU A 232 11.22 3.43 19.07
CA GLU A 232 9.99 4.22 19.23
C GLU A 232 10.17 5.40 20.20
N ALA A 233 10.99 5.22 21.25
CA ALA A 233 11.30 6.28 22.20
C ALA A 233 12.04 7.48 21.58
N ASN A 234 12.73 7.28 20.45
CA ASN A 234 13.53 8.31 19.77
C ASN A 234 12.83 8.97 18.58
N VAL A 235 11.65 8.48 18.21
CA VAL A 235 10.84 8.95 17.07
C VAL A 235 9.84 10.03 17.46
N GLY A 236 9.41 10.07 18.72
CA GLY A 236 8.42 11.05 19.19
C GLY A 236 7.15 11.04 18.34
N ASP A 237 6.66 12.23 17.99
CA ASP A 237 5.45 12.41 17.17
C ASP A 237 5.72 12.44 15.65
N ALA A 238 6.95 12.11 15.21
CA ALA A 238 7.29 12.15 13.79
C ALA A 238 6.60 11.03 13.00
N ARG A 239 6.11 11.35 11.79
CA ARG A 239 5.68 10.32 10.82
C ARG A 239 6.90 9.59 10.28
N VAL A 240 7.04 8.30 10.57
CA VAL A 240 8.16 7.49 10.07
C VAL A 240 7.83 6.84 8.74
N ILE A 241 8.67 7.10 7.74
CA ILE A 241 8.72 6.40 6.46
C ILE A 241 9.93 5.46 6.50
N MET A 242 9.64 4.16 6.57
CA MET A 242 10.65 3.11 6.62
C MET A 242 11.14 2.74 5.21
N ALA A 243 12.29 2.06 5.11
CA ALA A 243 12.83 1.61 3.83
C ALA A 243 11.82 0.81 2.97
N ALA A 244 10.96 -0.02 3.58
CA ALA A 244 9.97 -0.81 2.85
C ALA A 244 8.81 0.02 2.25
N GLU A 245 8.40 1.08 2.94
CA GLU A 245 7.40 2.05 2.46
C GLU A 245 8.03 2.94 1.38
N PHE A 246 9.28 3.38 1.59
CA PHE A 246 9.97 4.19 0.61
C PHE A 246 10.25 3.42 -0.70
N ALA A 247 10.68 2.16 -0.59
CA ALA A 247 10.85 1.28 -1.75
C ALA A 247 9.54 1.06 -2.51
N GLN A 248 8.42 0.89 -1.81
CA GLN A 248 7.11 0.75 -2.44
C GLN A 248 6.74 2.03 -3.21
N TRP A 249 6.91 3.19 -2.59
CA TRP A 249 6.69 4.47 -3.26
C TRP A 249 7.57 4.61 -4.51
N MET A 250 8.85 4.22 -4.45
CA MET A 250 9.75 4.25 -5.61
C MET A 250 9.23 3.38 -6.76
N THR A 251 8.74 2.18 -6.47
CA THR A 251 8.17 1.28 -7.48
C THR A 251 6.87 1.84 -8.08
N GLU A 252 5.99 2.41 -7.25
CA GLU A 252 4.72 3.00 -7.69
C GLU A 252 4.94 4.24 -8.56
N GLN A 253 5.90 5.08 -8.18
CA GLN A 253 6.26 6.32 -8.87
C GLN A 253 7.30 6.13 -9.99
N GLN A 254 7.77 4.90 -10.24
CA GLN A 254 8.81 4.59 -11.22
C GLN A 254 10.09 5.43 -11.03
N VAL A 255 10.56 5.52 -9.78
CA VAL A 255 11.82 6.18 -9.43
C VAL A 255 12.91 5.12 -9.30
N GLY A 256 13.86 5.11 -10.23
CA GLY A 256 14.95 4.12 -10.23
C GLY A 256 14.49 2.69 -10.53
N VAL A 257 13.26 2.52 -11.03
CA VAL A 257 12.66 1.22 -11.40
C VAL A 257 11.96 1.39 -12.74
N ASP A 258 12.27 0.52 -13.69
CA ASP A 258 11.58 0.41 -14.97
C ASP A 258 10.66 -0.80 -14.99
N ARG A 259 9.57 -0.72 -15.77
CA ARG A 259 8.67 -1.85 -16.00
C ARG A 259 9.08 -2.58 -17.28
N LEU A 260 9.39 -3.86 -17.15
CA LEU A 260 9.63 -4.73 -18.30
C LEU A 260 8.29 -5.23 -18.86
N ALA A 261 8.02 -4.94 -20.13
CA ALA A 261 6.89 -5.52 -20.86
C ALA A 261 7.32 -6.87 -21.47
N ILE A 262 6.67 -7.96 -21.05
CA ILE A 262 6.88 -9.29 -21.62
C ILE A 262 5.58 -9.73 -22.30
N GLU A 263 5.65 -9.99 -23.60
CA GLU A 263 4.53 -10.53 -24.37
C GLU A 263 4.66 -12.04 -24.50
N VAL A 264 3.70 -12.78 -23.95
CA VAL A 264 3.65 -14.24 -24.03
C VAL A 264 2.25 -14.65 -24.52
N PRO A 265 2.15 -15.43 -25.61
CA PRO A 265 0.87 -15.96 -26.04
C PRO A 265 0.33 -16.95 -25.00
N VAL A 266 -0.91 -16.74 -24.58
CA VAL A 266 -1.62 -17.59 -23.61
C VAL A 266 -2.94 -18.06 -24.22
N ILE A 267 -3.45 -19.19 -23.74
CA ILE A 267 -4.72 -19.71 -24.24
C ILE A 267 -5.83 -18.87 -23.63
N ASP A 268 -6.74 -18.33 -24.45
CA ASP A 268 -7.90 -17.60 -23.95
C ASP A 268 -8.97 -18.58 -23.45
N PRO A 269 -9.25 -18.64 -22.13
CA PRO A 269 -10.26 -19.55 -21.60
C PRO A 269 -11.68 -19.19 -22.08
N ALA A 270 -11.96 -17.90 -22.33
CA ALA A 270 -13.27 -17.45 -22.80
C ALA A 270 -13.51 -17.86 -24.27
N PHE A 271 -12.44 -17.88 -25.09
CA PHE A 271 -12.52 -18.41 -26.45
C PHE A 271 -12.88 -19.89 -26.44
N ILE A 272 -12.22 -20.70 -25.60
CA ILE A 272 -12.57 -22.12 -25.41
C ILE A 272 -14.02 -22.27 -24.95
N GLU A 273 -14.48 -21.43 -24.01
CA GLU A 273 -15.88 -21.44 -23.54
C GLU A 273 -16.87 -21.14 -24.67
N SER A 274 -16.57 -20.17 -25.53
CA SER A 274 -17.45 -19.76 -26.62
C SER A 274 -17.64 -20.85 -27.69
N ILE A 275 -16.63 -21.68 -27.90
CA ILE A 275 -16.66 -22.77 -28.88
C ILE A 275 -17.19 -24.06 -28.25
N GLY A 276 -16.76 -24.40 -27.04
CA GLY A 276 -17.19 -25.63 -26.37
C GLY A 276 -18.69 -25.67 -26.08
N GLY A 277 -19.35 -24.52 -25.97
CA GLY A 277 -20.82 -24.43 -25.88
C GLY A 277 -21.55 -24.62 -27.21
N LEU A 278 -20.84 -24.75 -28.34
CA LEU A 278 -21.45 -25.03 -29.66
C LEU A 278 -21.60 -26.54 -29.93
N ASP A 279 -20.85 -27.39 -29.21
CA ASP A 279 -20.91 -28.86 -29.33
C ASP A 279 -21.98 -29.50 -28.41
N THR A 280 -22.76 -28.69 -27.69
CA THR A 280 -23.90 -29.11 -26.84
C THR A 280 -25.22 -28.59 -27.39
#